data_AF-A0A355QIC8-F1
#
_entry.id   AF-A0A355QIC8-F1
#
_cell.length_a   1.000
_cell.length_b   1.000
_cell.length_c   1.000
_cell.angle_alpha   90.00
_cell.angle_beta   90.00
_cell.angle_gamma   90.00
#
_symmetry.space_group_name_H-M   'P 1'
#
loop_
_entity.id
_entity.type
_entity.pdbx_description
1 polymer ?
#
loop_
_entity_poly.entity_id
_entity_poly.type
_entity_poly.pdbx_seq_one_letter_code
_entity_poly.pdbx_strand_id
1 'polypeptide(L)'
;PSGLPEAELWFGAHRARSSEVVDGRAPEGVDLPDVAYLPYLVKLLAADRPLSLQAHPDAMAAADGYRREEEAGIGRGDATRSFPDPGPKPELLCAVTRFEALCGFRPVPEAREVAGALGVADHILTLLDDREPEAWRHVVGAVLTGDRAADRGRDVHRLVDAARRVLEGQGPAAAGAPGVRSADAAGADLPTAEVQAAEVVCRLAD
;
A
#
# COMPACT_ATOMS: atom_id res chain seq x y z
N PRO A 1 -9.79 -7.44 25.83
CA PRO A 1 -10.41 -7.05 24.54
C PRO A 1 -11.80 -6.45 24.77
N SER A 2 -12.12 -5.36 24.04
CA SER A 2 -13.38 -4.61 24.15
C SER A 2 -14.60 -5.33 23.57
N GLY A 3 -14.37 -6.38 22.78
CA GLY A 3 -15.42 -7.13 22.06
C GLY A 3 -15.88 -6.47 20.75
N LEU A 4 -15.31 -5.32 20.40
CA LEU A 4 -15.52 -4.63 19.12
C LEU A 4 -14.30 -4.82 18.20
N PRO A 5 -14.40 -4.51 16.89
CA PRO A 5 -13.24 -4.49 16.00
C PRO A 5 -12.16 -3.51 16.52
N GLU A 6 -10.95 -4.02 16.72
CA GLU A 6 -9.78 -3.27 17.18
C GLU A 6 -8.77 -3.19 16.03
N ALA A 7 -8.82 -2.12 15.23
CA ALA A 7 -8.04 -2.02 13.99
C ALA A 7 -6.56 -1.68 14.22
N GLU A 8 -6.27 -0.77 15.16
CA GLU A 8 -4.92 -0.27 15.41
C GLU A 8 -4.66 -0.09 16.92
N LEU A 9 -3.50 -0.54 17.39
CA LEU A 9 -2.94 -0.18 18.70
C LEU A 9 -1.68 0.69 18.50
N TRP A 10 -1.64 1.86 19.13
CA TRP A 10 -0.63 2.88 18.89
C TRP A 10 0.38 2.99 20.04
N PHE A 11 1.66 3.05 19.67
CA PHE A 11 2.78 3.33 20.57
C PHE A 11 3.51 4.57 20.08
N GLY A 12 3.47 5.64 20.87
CA GLY A 12 4.20 6.87 20.58
C GLY A 12 3.53 8.12 21.15
N ALA A 13 3.99 9.28 20.69
CA ALA A 13 3.57 10.60 21.16
C ALA A 13 2.71 11.34 20.12
N HIS A 14 1.87 10.62 19.37
CA HIS A 14 1.09 11.24 18.29
C HIS A 14 0.05 12.23 18.85
N ARG A 15 -0.02 13.43 18.27
CA ARG A 15 -0.89 14.53 18.74
C ARG A 15 -2.37 14.15 18.94
N ALA A 16 -2.89 13.24 18.12
CA ALA A 16 -4.29 12.82 18.22
C ALA A 16 -4.53 11.85 19.38
N ARG A 17 -3.50 11.07 19.76
CA ARG A 17 -3.55 10.09 20.84
C ARG A 17 -2.14 9.67 21.22
N SER A 18 -1.63 10.24 22.32
CA SER A 18 -0.35 9.84 22.91
C SER A 18 -0.54 8.59 23.77
N SER A 19 0.47 7.73 23.81
CA SER A 19 0.57 6.67 24.81
C SER A 19 0.75 7.28 26.21
N GLU A 20 0.26 6.58 27.23
CA GLU A 20 0.41 6.96 28.63
C GLU A 20 1.50 6.11 29.30
N VAL A 21 2.24 6.73 30.23
CA VAL A 21 3.24 6.03 31.04
C VAL A 21 2.62 5.68 32.38
N VAL A 22 2.43 4.39 32.64
CA VAL A 22 1.69 3.87 33.81
C VAL A 22 2.33 4.29 35.14
N ASP A 23 3.66 4.35 35.22
CA ASP A 23 4.38 4.67 36.47
C ASP A 23 4.84 6.13 36.58
N GLY A 24 4.46 6.99 35.62
CA GLY A 24 4.81 8.41 35.60
C GLY A 24 6.32 8.73 35.47
N ARG A 25 7.19 7.72 35.37
CA ARG A 25 8.63 7.89 35.18
C ARG A 25 8.94 7.95 33.70
N ALA A 26 9.54 9.06 33.26
CA ALA A 26 10.16 9.09 31.94
C ALA A 26 11.17 7.93 31.83
N PRO A 27 11.24 7.22 30.69
CA PRO A 27 12.22 6.15 30.51
C PRO A 27 13.64 6.69 30.76
N GLU A 28 14.39 6.04 31.65
CA GLU A 28 15.76 6.41 31.99
C GLU A 28 16.67 6.24 30.75
N GLY A 29 17.55 7.22 30.50
CA GLY A 29 18.54 7.15 29.42
C GLY A 29 18.05 7.57 28.04
N VAL A 30 16.82 8.07 27.90
CA VAL A 30 16.33 8.65 26.64
C VAL A 30 16.35 10.17 26.74
N ASP A 31 17.40 10.79 26.20
CA ASP A 31 17.48 12.24 26.04
C ASP A 31 16.61 12.65 24.84
N LEU A 32 15.30 12.71 25.08
CA LEU A 32 14.33 13.13 24.07
C LEU A 32 14.34 14.66 24.00
N PRO A 33 14.72 15.28 22.86
CA PRO A 33 14.51 16.71 22.68
C PRO A 33 13.01 16.97 22.85
N ASP A 34 12.64 17.83 23.82
CA ASP A 34 11.27 18.13 24.25
C ASP A 34 10.23 17.06 23.86
N VAL A 35 9.88 16.20 24.83
CA VAL A 35 8.89 15.08 24.81
C VAL A 35 7.58 15.26 24.02
N ALA A 36 7.33 16.41 23.41
CA ALA A 36 6.22 16.73 22.54
C ALA A 36 6.24 16.05 21.15
N TYR A 37 7.37 15.52 20.64
CA TYR A 37 7.36 14.90 19.31
C TYR A 37 8.35 13.72 19.12
N LEU A 38 7.81 12.52 18.94
CA LEU A 38 8.57 11.39 18.40
C LEU A 38 8.51 11.42 16.86
N PRO A 39 9.64 11.25 16.15
CA PRO A 39 9.67 11.28 14.69
C PRO A 39 9.09 10.02 14.02
N TYR A 40 8.44 9.15 14.80
CA TYR A 40 7.83 7.92 14.34
C TYR A 40 6.58 7.59 15.18
N LEU A 41 5.70 6.77 14.59
CA LEU A 41 4.56 6.16 15.26
C LEU A 41 4.63 4.66 15.00
N VAL A 42 4.64 3.86 16.07
CA VAL A 42 4.56 2.40 15.94
C VAL A 42 3.11 1.97 16.10
N LYS A 43 2.66 1.09 15.21
CA LYS A 43 1.31 0.53 15.24
C LYS A 43 1.37 -1.00 15.21
N LEU A 44 0.49 -1.63 15.98
CA LEU A 44 0.04 -3.00 15.69
C LEU A 44 -1.26 -2.90 14.90
N LEU A 45 -1.28 -3.49 13.71
CA LEU A 45 -2.40 -3.43 12.78
C LEU A 45 -3.11 -4.79 12.72
N ALA A 46 -4.42 -4.78 12.89
CA ALA A 46 -5.28 -5.95 12.72
C ALA A 46 -6.20 -5.74 11.50
N ALA A 47 -5.68 -6.04 10.31
CA ALA A 47 -6.39 -5.87 9.05
C ALA A 47 -7.29 -7.08 8.74
N ASP A 48 -8.55 -7.02 9.17
CA ASP A 48 -9.58 -8.04 8.86
C ASP A 48 -10.15 -7.92 7.43
N ARG A 49 -9.99 -6.76 6.80
CA ARG A 49 -10.43 -6.48 5.43
C ARG A 49 -9.34 -5.76 4.65
N PRO A 50 -9.31 -5.89 3.31
CA PRO A 50 -8.39 -5.13 2.48
C PRO A 50 -8.52 -3.62 2.72
N LEU A 51 -7.39 -2.96 2.92
CA LEU A 51 -7.30 -1.51 3.04
C LEU A 51 -7.20 -0.86 1.66
N SER A 52 -7.43 0.45 1.60
CA SER A 52 -7.25 1.22 0.37
C SER A 52 -5.79 1.16 -0.11
N LEU A 53 -5.59 1.19 -1.43
CA LEU A 53 -4.28 1.43 -2.01
C LEU A 53 -3.81 2.84 -1.65
N GLN A 54 -2.55 2.96 -1.23
CA GLN A 54 -1.94 4.21 -0.81
C GLN A 54 -0.66 4.44 -1.62
N ALA A 55 -0.35 5.72 -1.84
CA ALA A 55 0.92 6.16 -2.38
C ALA A 55 1.39 7.36 -1.56
N HIS A 56 2.66 7.35 -1.15
CA HIS A 56 3.26 8.47 -0.45
C HIS A 56 4.08 9.32 -1.42
N PRO A 57 3.87 10.64 -1.43
CA PRO A 57 4.72 11.54 -2.20
C PRO A 57 6.15 11.52 -1.63
N ASP A 58 7.12 11.82 -2.50
CA ASP A 58 8.46 12.19 -2.03
C ASP A 58 8.43 13.51 -1.25
N ALA A 59 9.56 13.88 -0.65
CA ALA A 59 9.64 15.07 0.21
C ALA A 59 9.27 16.37 -0.52
N MET A 60 9.65 16.50 -1.80
CA MET A 60 9.36 17.71 -2.57
C MET A 60 7.87 17.79 -2.92
N ALA A 61 7.31 16.68 -3.41
CA ALA A 61 5.89 16.59 -3.75
C ALA A 61 4.99 16.74 -2.51
N ALA A 62 5.42 16.24 -1.34
CA ALA A 62 4.70 16.43 -0.08
C ALA A 62 4.64 17.91 0.31
N ALA A 63 5.78 18.61 0.29
CA ALA A 63 5.87 20.02 0.64
C ALA A 63 5.08 20.90 -0.33
N ASP A 64 5.16 20.63 -1.64
CA ASP A 64 4.44 21.37 -2.67
C ASP A 64 2.93 21.10 -2.63
N GLY A 65 2.52 19.86 -2.37
CA GLY A 65 1.12 19.51 -2.17
C GLY A 65 0.53 20.18 -0.94
N TYR A 66 1.23 20.13 0.20
CA TYR A 66 0.82 20.80 1.43
C TYR A 66 0.63 22.31 1.22
N ARG A 67 1.61 22.98 0.59
CA ARG A 67 1.53 24.42 0.32
C ARG A 67 0.33 24.79 -0.55
N ARG A 68 0.09 24.04 -1.63
CA ARG A 68 -1.07 24.26 -2.52
C ARG A 68 -2.40 24.14 -1.79
N GLU A 69 -2.55 23.16 -0.90
CA GLU A 69 -3.79 22.97 -0.13
C GLU A 69 -3.99 24.06 0.94
N GLU A 70 -2.91 24.54 1.56
CA GLU A 70 -2.97 25.68 2.49
C GLU A 70 -3.36 26.97 1.77
N GLU A 71 -2.77 27.25 0.60
CA GLU A 71 -3.11 28.42 -0.24
C GLU A 71 -4.57 28.37 -0.73
N ALA A 72 -5.10 27.17 -0.99
CA ALA A 72 -6.50 26.95 -1.33
C ALA A 72 -7.45 27.01 -0.11
N GLY A 73 -6.93 27.12 1.11
CA GLY A 73 -7.73 27.22 2.34
C GLY A 73 -8.42 25.90 2.76
N ILE A 74 -7.92 24.74 2.31
CA ILE A 74 -8.52 23.43 2.64
C ILE A 74 -8.27 23.10 4.11
N GLY A 75 -9.34 22.93 4.88
CA GLY A 75 -9.28 22.68 6.32
C GLY A 75 -8.55 21.38 6.68
N ARG A 76 -7.89 21.33 7.85
CA ARG A 76 -7.11 20.15 8.30
C ARG A 76 -7.92 18.86 8.45
N GLY A 77 -9.22 18.98 8.74
CA GLY A 77 -10.16 17.85 8.86
C GLY A 77 -11.05 17.66 7.63
N ASP A 78 -10.78 18.38 6.55
CA ASP A 78 -11.53 18.25 5.31
C ASP A 78 -11.24 16.89 4.64
N ALA A 79 -12.29 16.16 4.27
CA ALA A 79 -12.17 14.84 3.65
C ALA A 79 -11.48 14.84 2.28
N THR A 80 -11.38 16.01 1.63
CA THR A 80 -10.70 16.19 0.34
C THR A 80 -9.22 16.51 0.47
N ARG A 81 -8.73 16.74 1.70
CA ARG A 81 -7.32 17.07 1.98
C ARG A 81 -6.43 15.84 1.76
N SER A 82 -5.49 15.94 0.82
CA SER A 82 -4.57 14.86 0.45
C SER A 82 -3.16 15.04 1.05
N PHE A 83 -2.77 16.28 1.39
CA PHE A 83 -1.47 16.62 1.96
C PHE A 83 -1.64 17.21 3.36
N PRO A 84 -1.80 16.37 4.39
CA PRO A 84 -2.03 16.81 5.78
C PRO A 84 -0.78 17.40 6.47
N ASP A 85 0.41 17.14 5.94
CA ASP A 85 1.70 17.62 6.43
C ASP A 85 2.72 17.72 5.26
N PRO A 86 3.79 18.52 5.40
CA PRO A 86 4.75 18.75 4.31
C PRO A 86 5.85 17.68 4.22
N GLY A 87 5.83 16.65 5.06
CA GLY A 87 6.90 15.66 5.16
C GLY A 87 6.65 14.43 4.29
N PRO A 88 7.71 13.73 3.84
CA PRO A 88 7.55 12.37 3.30
C PRO A 88 7.07 11.43 4.41
N LYS A 89 6.41 10.33 4.02
CA LYS A 89 5.93 9.29 4.94
C LYS A 89 6.58 7.95 4.62
N PRO A 90 7.85 7.74 5.03
CA PRO A 90 8.44 6.42 4.96
C PRO A 90 7.70 5.48 5.94
N GLU A 91 7.32 4.31 5.45
CA GLU A 91 6.63 3.28 6.25
C GLU A 91 7.44 1.98 6.21
N LEU A 92 7.46 1.28 7.35
CA LEU A 92 8.03 -0.06 7.47
C LEU A 92 6.94 -1.00 8.00
N LEU A 93 6.71 -2.10 7.28
CA LEU A 93 5.77 -3.14 7.68
C LEU A 93 6.53 -4.37 8.15
N CYS A 94 6.21 -4.85 9.36
CA CYS A 94 6.73 -6.08 9.93
C CYS A 94 5.55 -7.02 10.23
N ALA A 95 5.54 -8.20 9.61
CA ALA A 95 4.47 -9.16 9.78
C ALA A 95 4.63 -9.93 11.10
N VAL A 96 3.64 -9.80 11.98
CA VAL A 96 3.56 -10.56 13.25
C VAL A 96 2.83 -11.89 13.06
N THR A 97 1.91 -11.93 12.10
CA THR A 97 1.20 -13.13 11.60
C THR A 97 1.27 -13.14 10.08
N ARG A 98 0.78 -14.20 9.42
CA ARG A 98 0.64 -14.20 7.95
C ARG A 98 -0.01 -12.89 7.50
N PHE A 99 0.69 -12.16 6.64
CA PHE A 99 0.25 -10.87 6.13
C PHE A 99 0.43 -10.80 4.62
N GLU A 100 -0.60 -10.35 3.91
CA GLU A 100 -0.59 -10.15 2.46
C GLU A 100 -0.57 -8.65 2.15
N ALA A 101 0.37 -8.23 1.29
CA ALA A 101 0.53 -6.84 0.90
C ALA A 101 0.79 -6.69 -0.60
N LEU A 102 0.30 -5.58 -1.16
CA LEU A 102 0.66 -5.08 -2.48
C LEU A 102 1.69 -3.97 -2.31
N CYS A 103 2.91 -4.16 -2.83
CA CYS A 103 3.97 -3.15 -2.78
C CYS A 103 4.46 -2.82 -4.19
N GLY A 104 3.94 -1.73 -4.73
CA GLY A 104 4.27 -1.23 -6.06
C GLY A 104 3.96 -2.17 -7.22
N PHE A 105 4.70 -1.99 -8.32
CA PHE A 105 4.35 -2.54 -9.62
C PHE A 105 5.26 -3.68 -10.05
N ARG A 106 4.66 -4.71 -10.66
CA ARG A 106 5.39 -5.82 -11.29
C ARG A 106 6.25 -5.31 -12.46
N PRO A 107 7.31 -6.05 -12.84
CA PRO A 107 7.96 -5.84 -14.13
C PRO A 107 6.94 -5.93 -15.27
N VAL A 108 7.06 -5.04 -16.26
CA VAL A 108 6.05 -4.90 -17.31
C VAL A 108 5.81 -6.21 -18.10
N PRO A 109 6.82 -7.05 -18.42
CA PRO A 109 6.55 -8.36 -19.05
C PRO A 109 5.65 -9.27 -18.22
N GLU A 110 5.86 -9.35 -16.90
CA GLU A 110 5.02 -10.15 -15.99
C GLU A 110 3.62 -9.55 -15.87
N ALA A 111 3.52 -8.22 -15.81
CA ALA A 111 2.24 -7.53 -15.77
C ALA A 111 1.40 -7.82 -17.02
N ARG A 112 2.02 -7.84 -18.22
CA ARG A 112 1.33 -8.17 -19.47
C ARG A 112 0.84 -9.61 -19.50
N GLU A 113 1.62 -10.55 -19.00
CA GLU A 113 1.20 -11.95 -18.89
C GLU A 113 -0.04 -12.09 -18.01
N VAL A 114 0.00 -11.54 -16.79
CA VAL A 114 -1.14 -11.57 -15.85
C VAL A 114 -2.34 -10.85 -16.45
N ALA A 115 -2.14 -9.67 -17.04
CA ALA A 115 -3.22 -8.90 -17.62
C ALA A 115 -3.85 -9.59 -18.84
N GLY A 116 -3.07 -10.30 -19.65
CA GLY A 116 -3.58 -11.16 -20.72
C GLY A 116 -4.38 -12.34 -20.18
N ALA A 117 -3.90 -13.02 -19.13
CA ALA A 117 -4.62 -14.11 -18.46
C ALA A 117 -5.98 -13.66 -17.87
N LEU A 118 -6.04 -12.42 -17.37
CA LEU A 118 -7.26 -11.82 -16.82
C LEU A 118 -8.17 -11.18 -17.88
N GLY A 119 -7.76 -11.15 -19.15
CA GLY A 119 -8.52 -10.51 -20.22
C GLY A 119 -8.68 -9.01 -20.02
N VAL A 120 -7.66 -8.33 -19.48
CA VAL A 120 -7.60 -6.87 -19.40
C VAL A 120 -7.69 -6.30 -20.82
N ALA A 121 -8.46 -5.23 -20.99
CA ALA A 121 -8.72 -4.67 -22.31
C ALA A 121 -7.43 -4.20 -23.00
N ASP A 122 -7.31 -4.47 -24.30
CA ASP A 122 -6.10 -4.19 -25.08
C ASP A 122 -5.64 -2.74 -24.99
N HIS A 123 -6.56 -1.78 -24.95
CA HIS A 123 -6.22 -0.36 -24.84
C HIS A 123 -5.51 0.01 -23.53
N ILE A 124 -5.68 -0.77 -22.45
CA ILE A 124 -4.91 -0.63 -21.21
C ILE A 124 -3.55 -1.34 -21.35
N LEU A 125 -3.53 -2.52 -21.96
CA LEU A 125 -2.30 -3.27 -22.23
C LEU A 125 -1.33 -2.51 -23.13
N THR A 126 -1.84 -1.72 -24.09
CA THR A 126 -1.01 -0.88 -24.97
C THR A 126 -0.31 0.27 -24.23
N LEU A 127 -0.77 0.64 -23.03
CA LEU A 127 -0.13 1.68 -22.20
C LEU A 127 1.06 1.12 -21.41
N LEU A 128 1.11 -0.19 -21.20
CA LEU A 128 2.27 -0.89 -20.69
C LEU A 128 3.28 -1.02 -21.84
N ASP A 129 4.20 -0.06 -22.02
CA ASP A 129 5.35 -0.17 -22.93
C ASP A 129 6.64 -0.36 -22.09
N ASP A 130 7.37 -1.46 -22.29
CA ASP A 130 8.61 -1.76 -21.56
C ASP A 130 9.72 -0.73 -21.83
N ARG A 131 9.56 0.12 -22.86
CA ARG A 131 10.54 1.13 -23.27
C ARG A 131 10.38 2.45 -22.53
N GLU A 132 9.28 2.66 -21.80
CA GLU A 132 8.94 3.92 -21.15
C GLU A 132 9.01 3.77 -19.62
N PRO A 133 9.89 4.53 -18.92
CA PRO A 133 9.99 4.52 -17.46
C PRO A 133 8.65 4.81 -16.75
N GLU A 134 7.76 5.55 -17.42
CA GLU A 134 6.49 6.03 -16.88
C GLU A 134 5.27 5.21 -17.32
N ALA A 135 5.45 4.01 -17.90
CA ALA A 135 4.35 3.16 -18.36
C ALA A 135 3.24 2.98 -17.30
N TRP A 136 3.63 2.75 -16.04
CA TRP A 136 2.69 2.62 -14.93
C TRP A 136 1.89 3.89 -14.62
N ARG A 137 2.51 5.08 -14.79
CA ARG A 137 1.83 6.36 -14.60
C ARG A 137 0.68 6.52 -15.60
N HIS A 138 0.89 6.14 -16.86
CA HIS A 138 -0.15 6.22 -17.89
C HIS A 138 -1.28 5.23 -17.63
N VAL A 139 -0.96 3.99 -17.24
CA VAL A 139 -1.96 2.97 -16.88
C VAL A 139 -2.81 3.43 -15.70
N VAL A 140 -2.16 3.83 -14.59
CA VAL A 140 -2.88 4.28 -13.38
C VAL A 140 -3.73 5.51 -13.69
N GLY A 141 -3.18 6.48 -14.44
CA GLY A 141 -3.90 7.66 -14.88
C GLY A 141 -5.16 7.31 -15.67
N ALA A 142 -5.04 6.43 -16.68
CA ALA A 142 -6.17 5.99 -17.50
C ALA A 142 -7.24 5.25 -16.69
N VAL A 143 -6.84 4.34 -15.80
CA VAL A 143 -7.78 3.55 -14.97
C VAL A 143 -8.52 4.44 -13.97
N LEU A 144 -7.85 5.39 -13.32
CA LEU A 144 -8.45 6.24 -12.29
C LEU A 144 -9.28 7.39 -12.88
N THR A 145 -8.86 7.97 -14.01
CA THR A 145 -9.52 9.15 -14.61
C THR A 145 -10.49 8.82 -15.74
N GLY A 146 -10.51 7.59 -16.24
CA GLY A 146 -11.37 7.18 -17.35
C GLY A 146 -12.85 7.50 -17.14
N ASP A 147 -13.47 8.07 -18.17
CA ASP A 147 -14.81 8.72 -18.23
C ASP A 147 -16.02 7.77 -18.11
N ARG A 148 -15.82 6.58 -17.54
CA ARG A 148 -16.82 5.49 -17.56
C ARG A 148 -17.13 4.97 -16.17
N ALA A 149 -17.58 5.84 -15.28
CA ALA A 149 -18.02 5.42 -13.94
C ALA A 149 -19.04 4.26 -13.97
N ALA A 150 -19.93 4.23 -14.98
CA ALA A 150 -20.88 3.14 -15.19
C ALA A 150 -20.25 1.83 -15.73
N ASP A 151 -19.13 1.88 -16.48
CA ASP A 151 -18.39 0.68 -16.88
C ASP A 151 -17.43 0.20 -15.79
N ARG A 152 -16.89 1.09 -14.96
CA ARG A 152 -15.89 0.75 -13.94
C ARG A 152 -16.34 -0.36 -13.00
N GLY A 153 -17.57 -0.30 -12.49
CA GLY A 153 -18.12 -1.37 -11.65
C GLY A 153 -18.22 -2.71 -12.39
N ARG A 154 -18.66 -2.69 -13.65
CA ARG A 154 -18.74 -3.90 -14.49
C ARG A 154 -17.35 -4.45 -14.82
N ASP A 155 -16.39 -3.59 -15.11
CA ASP A 155 -15.03 -3.98 -15.44
C ASP A 155 -14.31 -4.57 -14.22
N VAL A 156 -14.50 -3.99 -13.03
CA VAL A 156 -14.03 -4.57 -11.77
C VAL A 156 -14.66 -5.95 -11.53
N HIS A 157 -15.97 -6.09 -11.68
CA HIS A 157 -16.63 -7.39 -11.54
C HIS A 157 -16.09 -8.42 -12.54
N ARG A 158 -15.93 -8.04 -13.82
CA ARG A 158 -15.36 -8.92 -14.85
C ARG A 158 -13.94 -9.38 -14.48
N LEU A 159 -13.09 -8.46 -14.03
CA LEU A 159 -11.70 -8.77 -13.64
C LEU A 159 -11.65 -9.67 -12.40
N VAL A 160 -12.49 -9.42 -11.40
CA VAL A 160 -12.58 -10.27 -10.21
C VAL A 160 -13.04 -11.68 -10.57
N ASP A 161 -14.04 -11.81 -11.44
CA ASP A 161 -14.51 -13.12 -11.90
C ASP A 161 -13.46 -13.85 -12.75
N ALA A 162 -12.72 -13.13 -13.60
CA ALA A 162 -11.59 -13.69 -14.33
C ALA A 162 -10.49 -14.19 -13.38
N ALA A 163 -10.13 -13.40 -12.38
CA ALA A 163 -9.13 -13.78 -11.37
C ALA A 163 -9.57 -15.03 -10.58
N ARG A 164 -10.84 -15.11 -10.17
CA ARG A 164 -11.39 -16.31 -9.50
C ARG A 164 -11.26 -17.56 -10.36
N ARG A 165 -11.63 -17.46 -11.64
CA ARG A 165 -11.49 -18.60 -12.57
C ARG A 165 -10.04 -19.06 -12.68
N VAL A 166 -9.10 -18.12 -12.85
CA VAL A 166 -7.66 -18.44 -12.91
C VAL A 166 -7.21 -19.16 -11.64
N LEU A 167 -7.61 -18.68 -10.46
CA LEU A 167 -7.28 -19.30 -9.17
C LEU A 167 -7.92 -20.69 -8.99
N GLU A 168 -9.11 -20.91 -9.56
CA GLU A 168 -9.81 -22.20 -9.58
C GLU A 168 -9.25 -23.16 -10.66
N GLY A 169 -8.21 -22.77 -11.38
CA GLY A 169 -7.62 -23.57 -12.47
C GLY A 169 -8.48 -23.60 -13.73
N GLN A 170 -9.36 -22.61 -13.92
CA GLN A 170 -10.25 -22.47 -15.06
C GLN A 170 -9.83 -21.27 -15.93
N GLY A 171 -9.72 -21.46 -17.24
CA GLY A 171 -9.42 -20.39 -18.21
C GLY A 171 -8.16 -20.63 -19.04
N PRO A 172 -7.85 -19.75 -20.01
CA PRO A 172 -6.75 -19.94 -20.98
C PRO A 172 -5.36 -20.02 -20.33
N ALA A 173 -5.22 -19.54 -19.08
CA ALA A 173 -3.97 -19.59 -18.29
C ALA A 173 -3.79 -20.88 -17.47
N ALA A 174 -4.82 -21.75 -17.35
CA ALA A 174 -4.75 -22.99 -16.57
C ALA A 174 -3.73 -24.02 -17.10
N ALA A 175 -3.22 -23.81 -18.32
CA ALA A 175 -2.25 -24.69 -18.97
C ALA A 175 -0.80 -24.16 -18.99
N GLY A 176 -0.49 -22.99 -18.41
CA GLY A 176 0.87 -22.44 -18.59
C GLY A 176 1.33 -21.20 -17.83
N ALA A 177 0.55 -20.60 -16.91
CA ALA A 177 1.08 -19.49 -16.12
C ALA A 177 2.06 -20.00 -15.04
N PRO A 178 3.32 -19.53 -14.99
CA PRO A 178 4.18 -19.74 -13.83
C PRO A 178 3.46 -19.13 -12.63
N GLY A 179 3.29 -19.93 -11.57
CA GLY A 179 2.57 -19.52 -10.36
C GLY A 179 3.00 -18.15 -9.86
N VAL A 180 2.05 -17.41 -9.30
CA VAL A 180 2.28 -16.22 -8.48
C VAL A 180 3.54 -16.44 -7.66
N ARG A 181 4.63 -15.75 -8.00
CA ARG A 181 5.89 -15.86 -7.27
C ARG A 181 5.73 -15.07 -5.98
N SER A 182 5.58 -15.77 -4.86
CA SER A 182 5.75 -15.20 -3.52
C SER A 182 7.20 -14.70 -3.40
N ALA A 183 7.39 -13.41 -3.16
CA ALA A 183 8.71 -12.87 -2.89
C ALA A 183 8.90 -12.77 -1.38
N ASP A 184 9.62 -13.73 -0.78
CA ASP A 184 10.06 -13.66 0.64
C ASP A 184 10.88 -12.38 0.83
N ALA A 185 10.40 -11.45 1.66
CA ALA A 185 11.10 -10.21 1.99
C ALA A 185 12.54 -10.55 2.40
N ALA A 186 13.53 -9.86 1.82
CA ALA A 186 14.94 -10.08 2.15
C ALA A 186 15.12 -9.86 3.66
N GLY A 187 15.23 -10.96 4.40
CA GLY A 187 15.48 -10.93 5.83
C GLY A 187 16.87 -10.37 6.10
N ALA A 188 16.96 -9.41 7.02
CA ALA A 188 18.17 -9.31 7.83
C ALA A 188 18.37 -10.68 8.49
N ASP A 189 19.60 -11.17 8.51
CA ASP A 189 20.01 -12.52 8.92
C ASP A 189 19.46 -12.86 10.33
N LEU A 190 18.26 -13.43 10.37
CA LEU A 190 17.56 -13.90 11.57
C LEU A 190 17.33 -15.40 11.39
N PRO A 191 17.49 -16.21 12.46
CA PRO A 191 17.49 -17.66 12.36
C PRO A 191 16.26 -18.20 11.63
N THR A 192 16.52 -19.12 10.71
CA THR A 192 15.69 -19.61 9.60
C THR A 192 14.35 -20.29 9.96
N ALA A 193 13.91 -20.24 11.22
CA ALA A 193 12.69 -20.91 11.67
C ALA A 193 11.43 -20.03 11.64
N GLU A 194 11.51 -18.72 11.38
CA GLU A 194 10.37 -17.78 11.51
C GLU A 194 10.06 -16.92 10.27
N VAL A 195 10.71 -17.16 9.12
CA VAL A 195 10.62 -16.23 7.96
C VAL A 195 9.34 -16.39 7.11
N GLN A 196 8.44 -17.32 7.41
CA GLN A 196 7.19 -17.53 6.63
C GLN A 196 5.99 -16.63 7.00
N ALA A 197 6.21 -15.49 7.67
CA ALA A 197 5.11 -14.65 8.15
C ALA A 197 4.61 -13.58 7.16
N ALA A 198 5.32 -13.28 6.07
CA ALA A 198 4.92 -12.21 5.14
C ALA A 198 4.93 -12.68 3.68
N GLU A 199 3.79 -12.59 3.01
CA GLU A 199 3.69 -12.80 1.56
C GLU A 199 3.52 -11.44 0.86
N VAL A 200 4.60 -10.95 0.24
CA VAL A 200 4.57 -9.75 -0.58
C VAL A 200 4.22 -10.15 -2.01
N VAL A 201 3.05 -9.75 -2.48
CA VAL A 201 2.48 -10.22 -3.76
C VAL A 201 3.02 -9.40 -4.95
N CYS A 202 3.56 -8.21 -4.71
CA CYS A 202 4.24 -7.36 -5.72
C CYS A 202 5.41 -6.61 -5.07
N ARG A 203 6.52 -6.41 -5.78
CA ARG A 203 7.62 -5.49 -5.44
C ARG A 203 7.87 -4.54 -6.60
N LEU A 204 8.25 -3.29 -6.32
CA LEU A 204 8.87 -2.41 -7.31
C LEU A 204 10.19 -3.03 -7.79
N ALA A 205 10.46 -2.91 -9.08
CA ALA A 205 11.83 -2.97 -9.56
C ALA A 205 12.57 -1.72 -9.03
N ASP A 206 13.80 -1.93 -8.53
CA ASP A 206 14.69 -0.86 -8.10
C ASP A 206 15.00 0.13 -9.23
#